data_AF-V9GH74-F1
#
_entry.id   AF-V9GH74-F1
#
_cell.length_a   1.000
_cell.length_b   1.000
_cell.length_c   1.000
_cell.angle_alpha   90.00
_cell.angle_beta   90.00
_cell.angle_gamma   90.00
#
_symmetry.space_group_name_H-M   'P 1'
#
loop_
_entity.id
_entity.type
_entity.pdbx_description
1 polymer ?
#
loop_
_entity_poly.entity_id
_entity_poly.type
_entity_poly.pdbx_seq_one_letter_code
_entity_poly.pdbx_strand_id
1 'polypeptide(L)' 'MVNEPFLEFTDDEREQITSVMSPINTFVAEMQNKFINGKESLDNWSAFQDRLKKTGDIDKVLQIYADALKRYQDRVIQ' A
#
# COMPACT_ATOMS: atom_id res chain seq x y z
N MET A 1 3.25 0.92 21.70
CA MET A 1 3.85 1.42 20.45
C MET A 1 4.38 0.21 19.70
N VAL A 2 3.90 -0.04 18.48
CA VAL A 2 4.55 -1.01 17.59
C VAL A 2 5.86 -0.35 17.15
N ASN A 3 6.99 -0.96 17.45
CA ASN A 3 8.30 -0.45 17.05
C ASN A 3 8.58 -0.98 15.64
N GLU A 4 8.05 -0.30 14.63
CA GLU A 4 8.29 -0.66 13.23
C GLU A 4 9.71 -0.23 12.82
N PRO A 5 10.45 -1.06 12.07
CA PRO A 5 11.80 -0.71 11.61
C PRO A 5 11.73 0.50 10.67
N PHE A 6 12.63 1.46 10.86
CA PHE A 6 12.78 2.57 9.92
C PHE A 6 13.39 2.05 8.61
N LEU A 7 12.56 1.96 7.58
CA LEU A 7 12.97 1.52 6.24
C LEU A 7 13.45 2.72 5.43
N GLU A 8 14.66 2.61 4.89
CA GLU A 8 15.23 3.60 3.99
C GLU A 8 14.89 3.24 2.54
N PHE A 9 14.27 4.21 1.86
CA PHE A 9 13.97 4.13 0.43
C PHE A 9 14.93 5.02 -0.37
N THR A 10 15.23 4.64 -1.60
CA THR A 10 15.87 5.50 -2.58
C THR A 10 14.88 6.54 -3.13
N ASP A 11 15.37 7.55 -3.86
CA ASP A 11 14.49 8.54 -4.50
C ASP A 11 13.59 7.89 -5.56
N ASP A 12 14.13 6.98 -6.38
CA ASP A 12 13.37 6.21 -7.36
C ASP A 12 12.29 5.34 -6.69
N GLU A 13 12.60 4.72 -5.56
CA GLU A 13 11.63 3.93 -4.78
C GLU A 13 10.52 4.84 -4.22
N ARG A 14 10.87 6.02 -3.70
CA ARG A 14 9.89 7.01 -3.22
C ARG A 14 8.95 7.48 -4.34
N GLU A 15 9.49 7.77 -5.52
CA GLU A 15 8.71 8.18 -6.67
C GLU A 15 7.74 7.08 -7.11
N GLN A 16 8.22 5.83 -7.19
CA GLN A 16 7.40 4.67 -7.55
C GLN A 16 6.30 4.39 -6.51
N ILE A 17 6.63 4.44 -5.22
CA ILE A 17 5.63 4.33 -4.15
C ILE A 17 4.56 5.41 -4.32
N THR A 18 4.96 6.66 -4.51
CA THR A 18 4.03 7.79 -4.63
C THR A 18 3.13 7.65 -5.85
N SER A 19 3.71 7.30 -7.00
CA SER A 19 3.01 7.12 -8.28
C SER A 19 1.94 6.03 -8.19
N VAL A 20 2.26 4.88 -7.56
CA VAL A 20 1.32 3.77 -7.41
C VAL A 20 0.28 4.04 -6.31
N MET A 21 0.70 4.56 -5.17
CA MET A 21 -0.17 4.71 -4.01
C MET A 21 -1.15 5.88 -4.15
N SER A 22 -0.83 6.92 -4.93
CA SER A 22 -1.72 8.06 -5.13
C SER A 22 -3.13 7.66 -5.64
N PRO A 23 -3.27 6.95 -6.79
CA PRO A 23 -4.58 6.52 -7.27
C PRO A 23 -5.24 5.49 -6.35
N ILE A 24 -4.45 4.61 -5.71
CA ILE A 24 -4.95 3.65 -4.72
C ILE A 24 -5.61 4.37 -3.54
N ASN A 25 -4.93 5.38 -2.98
CA ASN A 25 -5.43 6.14 -1.84
C ASN A 25 -6.73 6.87 -2.20
N THR A 26 -6.82 7.46 -3.39
CA THR A 26 -8.05 8.08 -3.89
C THR A 26 -9.19 7.05 -3.98
N PHE A 27 -8.94 5.90 -4.60
CA PHE A 27 -9.94 4.84 -4.73
C PHE A 27 -10.42 4.31 -3.36
N VAL A 28 -9.50 4.07 -2.43
CA VAL A 28 -9.83 3.63 -1.08
C VAL A 28 -10.68 4.67 -0.36
N ALA A 29 -10.31 5.96 -0.42
CA ALA A 29 -11.08 7.03 0.21
C ALA A 29 -12.51 7.14 -0.35
N GLU A 30 -12.67 7.01 -1.67
CA GLU A 30 -13.99 6.99 -2.31
C GLU A 30 -14.85 5.81 -1.86
N MET A 31 -14.28 4.60 -1.85
CA MET A 31 -14.99 3.38 -1.46
C MET A 31 -15.34 3.39 0.03
N GLN A 32 -14.41 3.82 0.89
CA GLN A 32 -14.65 4.02 2.31
C GLN A 32 -15.85 4.95 2.55
N ASN A 33 -15.91 6.09 1.84
CA ASN A 33 -17.03 7.02 1.94
C ASN A 33 -18.35 6.39 1.47
N LYS A 34 -18.33 5.54 0.45
CA LYS A 34 -19.53 4.82 -0.01
C LYS A 34 -20.02 3.78 1.01
N PHE A 35 -19.10 3.01 1.59
CA PHE A 35 -19.42 2.03 2.63
C PHE A 35 -20.02 2.71 3.88
N ILE A 36 -19.38 3.77 4.38
CA ILE A 36 -19.83 4.48 5.59
C ILE A 36 -21.24 5.06 5.40
N ASN A 37 -21.53 5.62 4.23
CA ASN A 37 -22.83 6.21 3.94
C ASN A 37 -23.89 5.20 3.45
N GLY A 38 -23.58 3.91 3.44
CA GLY A 38 -24.50 2.86 2.96
C GLY A 38 -24.79 2.91 1.45
N LYS A 39 -23.98 3.64 0.67
CA LYS A 39 -24.07 3.66 -0.81
C LYS A 39 -23.48 2.41 -1.45
N GLU A 40 -22.67 1.66 -0.70
CA GLU A 40 -22.09 0.37 -1.06
C GLU A 40 -22.26 -0.58 0.13
N SER A 41 -22.72 -1.82 -0.11
CA SER A 41 -22.84 -2.83 0.95
C SER A 41 -21.47 -3.41 1.29
N LEU A 42 -21.20 -3.66 2.58
CA LEU A 42 -20.00 -4.38 3.01
C LEU A 42 -19.96 -5.84 2.52
N ASP A 43 -21.08 -6.40 2.04
CA ASP A 43 -21.07 -7.70 1.34
C ASP A 43 -20.17 -7.66 0.08
N ASN A 44 -19.97 -6.47 -0.50
CA ASN A 44 -19.10 -6.25 -1.66
C ASN A 44 -17.62 -6.05 -1.28
N TRP A 45 -17.23 -6.38 -0.04
CA TRP A 45 -15.84 -6.23 0.43
C TRP A 45 -14.83 -6.98 -0.44
N SER A 46 -15.13 -8.22 -0.83
CA SER A 46 -14.25 -9.02 -1.70
C SER A 46 -14.05 -8.33 -3.06
N ALA A 47 -15.12 -7.77 -3.64
CA ALA A 47 -15.03 -7.06 -4.92
C ALA A 47 -14.21 -5.76 -4.79
N PHE A 48 -14.31 -5.07 -3.64
CA PHE A 48 -13.43 -3.94 -3.33
C PHE A 48 -11.95 -4.36 -3.29
N GLN A 49 -11.61 -5.46 -2.62
CA GLN A 49 -10.23 -5.98 -2.56
C GLN A 49 -9.70 -6.34 -3.96
N ASP A 50 -10.53 -6.99 -4.80
CA ASP A 50 -10.15 -7.34 -6.17
C ASP A 50 -9.94 -6.10 -7.05
N ARG A 51 -10.75 -5.06 -6.86
CA ARG A 51 -10.55 -3.78 -7.54
C ARG A 51 -9.31 -3.07 -7.03
N LEU A 52 -9.06 -3.07 -5.72
CA LEU A 52 -7.86 -2.48 -5.12
C LEU A 52 -6.58 -3.04 -5.74
N LYS A 53 -6.51 -4.38 -5.90
CA LYS A 53 -5.39 -5.07 -6.58
C LYS A 53 -5.24 -4.67 -8.06
N LYS A 54 -6.30 -4.19 -8.70
CA LYS A 54 -6.31 -3.74 -10.11
C LYS A 54 -6.07 -2.23 -10.26
N THR A 55 -6.39 -1.43 -9.24
CA THR A 55 -6.36 0.04 -9.27
C THR A 55 -4.94 0.62 -9.11
N GLY A 56 -3.93 -0.24 -9.02
CA GLY A 56 -2.52 0.10 -9.12
C GLY A 56 -1.66 -1.14 -9.05
N ASP A 57 -0.36 -1.00 -9.29
CA ASP A 57 0.61 -2.09 -9.15
C ASP A 57 1.05 -2.23 -7.69
N ILE A 58 0.12 -2.61 -6.81
CA ILE A 58 0.38 -2.69 -5.37
C ILE A 58 1.48 -3.70 -5.04
N ASP A 59 1.63 -4.75 -5.86
CA ASP A 59 2.67 -5.77 -5.73
C ASP A 59 4.06 -5.15 -5.90
N LYS A 60 4.22 -4.19 -6.82
CA LYS A 60 5.46 -3.44 -6.96
C LYS A 60 5.83 -2.65 -5.70
N VAL A 61 4.85 -2.04 -5.04
CA VAL A 61 5.08 -1.34 -3.75
C VAL A 61 5.46 -2.35 -2.67
N LEU A 62 4.75 -3.48 -2.58
CA LEU A 62 5.09 -4.54 -1.61
C LEU A 62 6.53 -5.05 -1.80
N GLN A 63 6.97 -5.21 -3.05
CA GLN A 63 8.35 -5.61 -3.35
C GLN A 63 9.37 -4.57 -2.87
N ILE A 64 9.14 -3.26 -3.11
CA ILE A 64 10.01 -2.18 -2.64
C ILE A 64 10.15 -2.22 -1.11
N TYR A 65 9.06 -2.45 -0.38
CA TYR A 65 9.09 -2.57 1.08
C TYR A 65 9.83 -3.84 1.53
N ALA A 66 9.64 -4.97 0.84
CA ALA A 66 10.36 -6.21 1.13
C ALA A 66 11.87 -6.05 0.93
N ASP A 67 12.29 -5.38 -0.14
CA ASP A 67 13.69 -5.10 -0.44
C ASP A 67 14.29 -4.13 0.59
N ALA A 68 13.55 -3.08 0.97
CA ALA A 68 13.97 -2.15 2.01
C ALA A 68 14.12 -2.83 3.38
N LEU A 69 13.19 -3.74 3.73
CA LEU A 69 13.27 -4.55 4.94
C LEU A 69 14.49 -5.47 4.91
N LYS A 70 14.77 -6.12 3.78
CA LYS A 70 15.97 -6.95 3.62
C LYS A 70 17.25 -6.13 3.83
N ARG A 71 17.35 -4.94 3.22
CA ARG A 71 18.48 -4.03 3.45
C ARG A 71 18.64 -3.63 4.92
N TYR A 72 17.52 -3.38 5.61
CA TYR A 72 17.55 -3.11 7.04
C TYR A 72 18.08 -4.30 7.85
N GLN A 73 17.58 -5.51 7.58
CA GLN A 73 18.03 -6.74 8.25
C GLN A 73 19.53 -6.98 8.04
N ASP A 74 20.01 -6.83 6.81
CA ASP A 74 21.42 -6.99 6.48
C ASP A 74 22.32 -5.99 7.23
N ARG A 75 21.84 -4.77 7.51
CA ARG A 75 22.57 -3.76 8.31
C ARG A 75 22.59 -4.08 9.81
N VAL A 76 21.53 -4.67 10.34
CA VAL A 76 21.37 -4.93 11.79
C VAL A 76 22.01 -6.25 12.22
N ILE A 77 22.18 -7.19 11.29
CA ILE A 77 22.78 -8.51 11.55
C ILE A 77 24.33 -8.48 11.41
N GLN A 78 24.91 -7.38 10.94
CA GLN A 78 26.36 -7.11 11.01
C GLN A 78 26.77 -6.61 12.39
#